data_AF-X0RVG4-F1
#
_entry.id   AF-X0RVG4-F1
#
_cell.length_a   1.000
_cell.length_b   1.000
_cell.length_c   1.000
_cell.angle_alpha   90.00
_cell.angle_beta   90.00
_cell.angle_gamma   90.00
#
_symmetry.space_group_name_H-M   'P 1'
#
loop_
_entity.id
_entity.type
_entity.pdbx_description
1 polymer ?
#
loop_
_entity_poly.entity_id
_entity_poly.type
_entity_poly.pdbx_seq_one_letter_code
_entity_poly.pdbx_strand_id
1 'polypeptide(L)'
;MNSGLLLDDCFKEHLTGAGHPEQPDRLDAVRRALDGAGLLGRMTPIPITEVADRDVLRIHDAAYVERIERTCETGAPYIDTPDSAICPRSYEIARLAAGSVLEAVDGVVDGRWKNAFCAVRPPGHHAERDRSMGFCLLNNVAIAAERLIQQHGVEKVMILDWDVHHGNGTQHSFEDRADVLYISLHGHPNCVYPGTGYENETGS
;
A
#
# COMPACT_ATOMS: atom_id res chain seq x y z
N MET A 1 17.21 -16.88 -9.35
CA MET A 1 17.13 -15.44 -9.05
C MET A 1 16.54 -15.36 -7.64
N ASN A 2 17.18 -14.65 -6.72
CA ASN A 2 16.72 -14.55 -5.32
C ASN A 2 15.73 -13.37 -5.23
N SER A 3 14.44 -13.69 -5.13
CA SER A 3 13.34 -12.72 -5.04
C SER A 3 12.67 -12.85 -3.68
N GLY A 4 12.49 -11.74 -2.97
CA GLY A 4 11.71 -11.70 -1.74
C GLY A 4 10.21 -11.90 -2.02
N LEU A 5 9.52 -12.62 -1.14
CA LEU A 5 8.08 -12.80 -1.16
C LEU A 5 7.49 -12.42 0.19
N LEU A 6 6.63 -11.40 0.19
CA LEU A 6 5.78 -11.05 1.30
C LEU A 6 4.38 -11.55 0.99
N LEU A 7 3.97 -12.63 1.66
CA LEU A 7 2.66 -13.25 1.54
C LEU A 7 2.38 -14.04 2.82
N ASP A 8 1.53 -13.48 3.67
CA ASP A 8 1.23 -14.03 4.99
C ASP A 8 -0.27 -13.95 5.31
N ASP A 9 -0.74 -14.87 6.14
CA ASP A 9 -2.16 -15.00 6.45
C ASP A 9 -2.63 -13.94 7.46
N CYS A 10 -1.74 -13.26 8.20
CA CYS A 10 -2.13 -12.14 9.08
C CYS A 10 -2.88 -11.04 8.32
N PHE A 11 -2.50 -10.78 7.06
CA PHE A 11 -3.17 -9.80 6.21
C PHE A 11 -4.64 -10.16 5.94
N LYS A 12 -5.04 -11.43 6.10
CA LYS A 12 -6.43 -11.89 5.95
C LYS A 12 -7.33 -11.42 7.10
N GLU A 13 -6.76 -10.97 8.21
CA GLU A 13 -7.52 -10.49 9.38
C GLU A 13 -8.12 -9.09 9.18
N HIS A 14 -7.71 -8.34 8.16
CA HIS A 14 -8.45 -7.17 7.69
C HIS A 14 -9.74 -7.65 7.01
N LEU A 15 -10.87 -7.59 7.71
CA LEU A 15 -12.16 -8.03 7.21
C LEU A 15 -12.98 -6.84 6.74
N THR A 16 -13.44 -6.89 5.51
CA THR A 16 -14.19 -5.81 4.83
C THR A 16 -15.69 -6.09 4.72
N GLY A 17 -16.14 -7.23 5.27
CA GLY A 17 -17.52 -7.68 5.23
C GLY A 17 -17.85 -8.58 4.03
N ALA A 18 -18.97 -9.29 4.13
CA ALA A 18 -19.38 -10.25 3.11
C ALA A 18 -19.73 -9.55 1.79
N GLY A 19 -19.20 -10.08 0.68
CA GLY A 19 -19.47 -9.56 -0.66
C GLY A 19 -18.62 -8.35 -1.07
N HIS A 20 -17.75 -7.84 -0.20
CA HIS A 20 -16.82 -6.78 -0.55
C HIS A 20 -15.74 -7.29 -1.54
N PRO A 21 -15.39 -6.55 -2.61
CA PRO A 21 -14.44 -7.02 -3.61
C PRO A 21 -12.99 -7.08 -3.10
N GLU A 22 -12.58 -6.17 -2.23
CA GLU A 22 -11.33 -6.27 -1.48
C GLU A 22 -11.56 -7.22 -0.32
N GLN A 23 -11.10 -8.48 -0.44
CA GLN A 23 -11.39 -9.54 0.52
C GLN A 23 -10.21 -10.50 0.72
N PRO A 24 -10.15 -11.25 1.83
CA PRO A 24 -9.05 -12.17 2.15
C PRO A 24 -8.72 -13.18 1.05
N ASP A 25 -9.73 -13.69 0.34
CA ASP A 25 -9.59 -14.69 -0.74
C ASP A 25 -8.69 -14.23 -1.90
N ARG A 26 -8.47 -12.91 -2.05
CA ARG A 26 -7.52 -12.36 -3.01
C ARG A 26 -6.10 -12.88 -2.75
N LEU A 27 -5.68 -13.00 -1.48
CA LEU A 27 -4.38 -13.56 -1.13
C LEU A 27 -4.30 -15.05 -1.41
N ASP A 28 -5.38 -15.78 -1.19
CA ASP A 28 -5.43 -17.22 -1.51
C ASP A 28 -5.32 -17.45 -3.02
N ALA A 29 -5.92 -16.57 -3.84
CA ALA A 29 -5.77 -16.61 -5.29
C ALA A 29 -4.31 -16.38 -5.73
N VAL A 30 -3.63 -15.39 -5.13
CA VAL A 30 -2.19 -15.14 -5.37
C VAL A 30 -1.35 -16.34 -4.95
N ARG A 31 -1.60 -16.90 -3.75
CA ARG A 31 -0.89 -18.07 -3.23
C ARG A 31 -1.01 -19.26 -4.19
N ARG A 32 -2.24 -19.58 -4.63
CA ARG A 32 -2.50 -20.67 -5.60
C ARG A 32 -1.79 -20.42 -6.94
N ALA A 33 -1.79 -19.18 -7.44
CA ALA A 33 -1.12 -18.85 -8.70
C ALA A 33 0.40 -19.01 -8.61
N LEU A 34 1.01 -18.54 -7.51
CA LEU A 34 2.46 -18.69 -7.27
C LEU A 34 2.86 -20.15 -7.08
N ASP A 35 2.05 -20.94 -6.35
CA ASP A 35 2.28 -22.37 -6.15
C ASP A 35 2.14 -23.16 -7.45
N GLY A 36 1.07 -22.92 -8.21
CA GLY A 36 0.83 -23.55 -9.52
C GLY A 36 1.92 -23.21 -10.55
N ALA A 37 2.57 -22.05 -10.43
CA ALA A 37 3.73 -21.66 -11.23
C ALA A 37 5.07 -22.21 -10.70
N GLY A 38 5.07 -22.94 -9.57
CA GLY A 38 6.27 -23.46 -8.91
C GLY A 38 7.20 -22.37 -8.37
N LEU A 39 6.66 -21.17 -8.10
CA LEU A 39 7.44 -20.02 -7.63
C LEU A 39 7.54 -19.94 -6.11
N LEU A 40 6.53 -20.44 -5.38
CA LEU A 40 6.43 -20.27 -3.94
C LEU A 40 7.69 -20.75 -3.18
N GLY A 41 8.19 -21.94 -3.51
CA GLY A 41 9.41 -22.49 -2.90
C GLY A 41 10.73 -21.92 -3.43
N ARG A 42 10.70 -21.04 -4.44
CA ARG A 42 11.88 -20.42 -5.06
C ARG A 42 12.14 -19.00 -4.57
N MET A 43 11.17 -18.41 -3.89
CA MET A 43 11.24 -17.05 -3.35
C MET A 43 11.61 -17.09 -1.86
N THR A 44 12.28 -16.06 -1.38
CA THR A 44 12.69 -15.93 0.01
C THR A 44 11.58 -15.25 0.81
N PRO A 45 11.06 -15.87 1.88
CA PRO A 45 10.04 -15.23 2.72
C PRO A 45 10.55 -13.94 3.35
N ILE A 46 9.72 -12.89 3.29
CA ILE A 46 9.97 -11.60 3.93
C ILE A 46 9.30 -11.61 5.31
N PRO A 47 10.00 -11.21 6.40
CA PRO A 47 9.42 -11.15 7.74
C PRO A 47 8.26 -10.18 7.87
N ILE A 48 7.30 -10.53 8.73
CA ILE A 48 6.22 -9.61 9.12
C ILE A 48 6.75 -8.59 10.12
N THR A 49 6.60 -7.31 9.80
CA THR A 49 7.16 -6.20 10.55
C THR A 49 6.13 -5.09 10.61
N GLU A 50 5.99 -4.47 11.78
CA GLU A 50 5.14 -3.30 11.95
C GLU A 50 5.87 -2.02 11.53
N VAL A 51 5.18 -1.13 10.83
CA VAL A 51 5.72 0.19 10.47
C VAL A 51 5.93 1.05 11.72
N ALA A 52 6.99 1.86 11.74
CA ALA A 52 7.19 2.85 12.79
C ALA A 52 6.40 4.13 12.50
N ASP A 53 5.89 4.82 13.53
CA ASP A 53 5.10 6.04 13.37
C ASP A 53 5.82 7.11 12.55
N ARG A 54 7.13 7.28 12.76
CA ARG A 54 7.94 8.23 11.99
C ARG A 54 7.85 8.01 10.48
N ASP A 55 7.68 6.77 10.03
CA ASP A 55 7.63 6.43 8.60
C ASP A 55 6.21 6.69 8.07
N VAL A 56 5.17 6.39 8.84
CA VAL A 56 3.77 6.73 8.51
C VAL A 56 3.56 8.25 8.44
N LEU A 57 4.06 8.98 9.44
CA LEU A 57 3.85 10.42 9.62
C LEU A 57 4.60 11.31 8.61
N ARG A 58 5.43 10.72 7.74
CA ARG A 58 6.00 11.44 6.58
C ARG A 58 5.01 11.60 5.43
N ILE A 59 4.04 10.69 5.35
CA ILE A 59 3.02 10.67 4.29
C ILE A 59 1.67 11.14 4.83
N HIS A 60 1.33 10.71 6.05
CA HIS A 60 0.00 10.91 6.62
C HIS A 60 0.02 11.87 7.80
N ASP A 61 -1.06 12.64 7.96
CA ASP A 61 -1.26 13.50 9.12
C ASP A 61 -1.47 12.68 10.40
N ALA A 62 -0.88 13.13 11.51
CA ALA A 62 -1.04 12.47 12.81
C ALA A 62 -2.51 12.33 13.23
N ALA A 63 -3.32 13.38 12.99
CA ALA A 63 -4.75 13.36 13.29
C ALA A 63 -5.53 12.36 12.41
N TYR A 64 -5.05 12.07 11.20
CA TYR A 64 -5.65 11.03 10.36
C TYR A 64 -5.30 9.64 10.88
N VAL A 65 -4.03 9.40 11.23
CA VAL A 65 -3.58 8.13 11.81
C VAL A 65 -4.34 7.80 13.10
N GLU A 66 -4.46 8.76 14.02
CA GLU A 66 -5.24 8.61 15.26
C GLU A 66 -6.73 8.32 14.96
N ARG A 67 -7.29 8.98 13.94
CA ARG A 67 -8.68 8.75 13.53
C ARG A 67 -8.89 7.34 12.99
N ILE A 68 -7.96 6.80 12.21
CA ILE A 68 -8.04 5.40 11.72
C ILE A 68 -8.07 4.43 12.90
N GLU A 69 -7.10 4.56 13.80
CA GLU A 69 -6.96 3.70 14.97
C GLU A 69 -8.25 3.69 15.79
N ARG A 70 -8.70 4.87 16.22
CA ARG A 70 -9.89 5.01 17.04
C ARG A 70 -11.14 4.50 16.35
N THR A 71 -11.30 4.76 15.06
CA THR A 71 -12.49 4.30 14.31
C THR A 71 -12.53 2.78 14.23
N CYS A 72 -11.39 2.12 14.02
CA CYS A 72 -11.29 0.65 14.09
C CYS A 72 -11.68 0.14 15.48
N GLU A 73 -11.16 0.75 16.56
CA GLU A 73 -11.48 0.36 17.95
C GLU A 73 -12.98 0.43 18.27
N THR A 74 -13.69 1.40 17.70
CA THR A 74 -15.15 1.52 17.89
C THR A 74 -15.95 0.40 17.21
N GLY A 75 -15.34 -0.38 16.32
CA GLY A 75 -16.02 -1.39 15.50
C GLY A 75 -16.91 -0.78 14.41
N ALA A 76 -16.64 0.46 13.99
CA ALA A 76 -17.32 1.06 12.85
C ALA A 76 -17.07 0.22 11.58
N PRO A 77 -18.06 0.13 10.67
CA PRO A 77 -17.94 -0.69 9.47
C PRO A 77 -17.11 -0.02 8.35
N TYR A 78 -16.97 1.30 8.38
CA TYR A 78 -16.25 2.09 7.36
C TYR A 78 -15.54 3.29 8.01
N ILE A 79 -14.55 3.86 7.32
CA ILE A 79 -13.89 5.11 7.69
C ILE A 79 -13.83 6.09 6.52
N ASP A 80 -14.14 7.36 6.78
CA ASP A 80 -14.13 8.53 5.86
C ASP A 80 -15.04 8.41 4.62
N THR A 81 -15.07 7.27 3.94
CA THR A 81 -15.89 6.96 2.78
C THR A 81 -16.51 5.56 2.89
N PRO A 82 -17.71 5.32 2.31
CA PRO A 82 -18.38 4.02 2.40
C PRO A 82 -17.67 2.86 1.66
N ASP A 83 -16.73 3.15 0.78
CA ASP A 83 -15.89 2.14 0.11
C ASP A 83 -14.74 1.67 1.02
N SER A 84 -14.28 2.46 1.99
CA SER A 84 -13.21 2.08 2.92
C SER A 84 -13.74 1.24 4.10
N ALA A 85 -14.12 0.01 3.80
CA ALA A 85 -14.56 -0.96 4.80
C ALA A 85 -13.45 -1.33 5.78
N ILE A 86 -13.79 -1.45 7.05
CA ILE A 86 -12.87 -1.76 8.15
C ILE A 86 -13.50 -2.73 9.17
N CYS A 87 -12.62 -3.29 9.98
CA CYS A 87 -12.91 -4.09 11.17
C CYS A 87 -11.95 -3.67 12.30
N PRO A 88 -12.15 -4.15 13.55
CA PRO A 88 -11.29 -3.79 14.68
C PRO A 88 -9.79 -4.03 14.48
N ARG A 89 -9.40 -5.01 13.66
CA ARG A 89 -7.99 -5.33 13.37
C ARG A 89 -7.39 -4.49 12.24
N SER A 90 -8.18 -3.69 11.53
CA SER A 90 -7.77 -3.14 10.23
C SER A 90 -6.61 -2.16 10.32
N TYR A 91 -6.55 -1.33 11.36
CA TYR A 91 -5.44 -0.42 11.58
C TYR A 91 -4.12 -1.18 11.83
N GLU A 92 -4.12 -2.15 12.75
CA GLU A 92 -2.96 -3.01 13.01
C GLU A 92 -2.49 -3.73 11.73
N ILE A 93 -3.42 -4.32 10.98
CA ILE A 93 -3.08 -5.02 9.73
C ILE A 93 -2.54 -4.05 8.65
N ALA A 94 -3.05 -2.82 8.56
CA ALA A 94 -2.49 -1.80 7.67
C ALA A 94 -1.06 -1.42 8.06
N ARG A 95 -0.76 -1.33 9.36
CA ARG A 95 0.60 -1.08 9.86
C ARG A 95 1.55 -2.22 9.56
N LEU A 96 1.10 -3.47 9.68
CA LEU A 96 1.88 -4.64 9.26
C LEU A 96 2.11 -4.65 7.75
N ALA A 97 1.10 -4.30 6.94
CA ALA A 97 1.23 -4.24 5.49
C ALA A 97 2.29 -3.21 5.07
N ALA A 98 2.20 -1.98 5.58
CA ALA A 98 3.18 -0.94 5.31
C ALA A 98 4.58 -1.33 5.82
N GLY A 99 4.69 -1.84 7.05
CA GLY A 99 5.97 -2.17 7.67
C GLY A 99 6.70 -3.32 6.98
N SER A 100 5.97 -4.34 6.54
CA SER A 100 6.56 -5.42 5.77
C SER A 100 6.94 -5.02 4.35
N VAL A 101 6.25 -4.04 3.75
CA VAL A 101 6.72 -3.43 2.49
C VAL A 101 8.02 -2.66 2.72
N LEU A 102 8.19 -1.99 3.87
CA LEU A 102 9.47 -1.38 4.24
C LEU A 102 10.58 -2.42 4.37
N GLU A 103 10.32 -3.53 5.05
CA GLU A 103 11.26 -4.65 5.16
C GLU A 103 11.64 -5.20 3.77
N ALA A 104 10.69 -5.25 2.84
CA ALA A 104 10.90 -5.66 1.45
C ALA A 104 11.88 -4.73 0.71
N VAL A 105 11.68 -3.40 0.80
CA VAL A 105 12.55 -2.43 0.11
C VAL A 105 13.92 -2.33 0.78
N ASP A 106 13.98 -2.36 2.12
CA ASP A 106 15.24 -2.39 2.87
C ASP A 106 16.07 -3.60 2.44
N GLY A 107 15.46 -4.79 2.31
CA GLY A 107 16.19 -5.98 1.87
C GLY A 107 16.60 -5.96 0.39
N VAL A 108 15.97 -5.17 -0.47
CA VAL A 108 16.48 -4.91 -1.83
C VAL A 108 17.75 -4.05 -1.74
N VAL A 109 17.70 -2.96 -0.99
CA VAL A 109 18.82 -2.03 -0.84
C VAL A 109 20.03 -2.72 -0.21
N ASP A 110 19.79 -3.52 0.84
CA ASP A 110 20.82 -4.29 1.55
C ASP A 110 21.36 -5.49 0.74
N GLY A 111 20.77 -5.80 -0.41
CA GLY A 111 21.16 -6.94 -1.25
C GLY A 111 20.75 -8.33 -0.71
N ARG A 112 19.82 -8.39 0.23
CA ARG A 112 19.25 -9.64 0.77
C ARG A 112 18.43 -10.39 -0.29
N TRP A 113 17.82 -9.65 -1.22
CA TRP A 113 17.22 -10.17 -2.46
C TRP A 113 17.37 -9.14 -3.59
N LYS A 114 17.22 -9.58 -4.84
CA LYS A 114 17.37 -8.70 -6.01
C LYS A 114 16.14 -7.85 -6.29
N ASN A 115 14.97 -8.35 -5.92
CA ASN A 115 13.67 -7.70 -6.02
C ASN A 115 12.73 -8.38 -5.02
N ALA A 116 11.57 -7.79 -4.77
CA ALA A 116 10.55 -8.34 -3.90
C ALA A 116 9.17 -8.23 -4.54
N PHE A 117 8.30 -9.18 -4.22
CA PHE A 117 6.87 -9.11 -4.51
C PHE A 117 6.09 -9.11 -3.20
N CYS A 118 5.21 -8.13 -3.04
CA CYS A 118 4.46 -7.90 -1.81
C CYS A 118 2.96 -8.10 -2.05
N ALA A 119 2.46 -9.28 -1.72
CA ALA A 119 1.04 -9.60 -1.69
C ALA A 119 0.46 -9.22 -0.33
N VAL A 120 0.21 -7.92 -0.13
CA VAL A 120 -0.35 -7.36 1.11
C VAL A 120 -1.76 -6.85 0.92
N ARG A 121 -2.48 -6.73 2.03
CA ARG A 121 -3.76 -6.02 2.13
C ARG A 121 -3.94 -5.49 3.56
N PRO A 122 -4.59 -4.33 3.77
CA PRO A 122 -5.26 -3.48 2.77
C PRO A 122 -4.31 -2.84 1.73
N PRO A 123 -4.82 -2.45 0.54
CA PRO A 123 -4.06 -1.70 -0.47
C PRO A 123 -3.73 -0.27 0.01
N GLY A 124 -3.01 0.51 -0.81
CA GLY A 124 -2.51 1.82 -0.36
C GLY A 124 -2.61 3.02 -1.31
N HIS A 125 -2.61 2.86 -2.63
CA HIS A 125 -2.38 3.98 -3.55
C HIS A 125 -3.45 5.09 -3.57
N HIS A 126 -4.64 4.84 -3.00
CA HIS A 126 -5.71 5.83 -2.83
C HIS A 126 -5.69 6.53 -1.46
N ALA A 127 -4.87 6.08 -0.51
CA ALA A 127 -4.81 6.68 0.81
C ALA A 127 -4.12 8.06 0.71
N GLU A 128 -4.91 9.09 0.97
CA GLU A 128 -4.48 10.49 0.95
C GLU A 128 -3.74 10.85 2.25
N ARG A 129 -3.15 12.04 2.27
CA ARG A 129 -2.48 12.60 3.45
C ARG A 129 -3.36 12.57 4.70
N ASP A 130 -4.65 12.86 4.57
CA ASP A 130 -5.57 13.01 5.69
C ASP A 130 -6.89 12.24 5.52
N ARG A 131 -6.99 11.31 4.57
CA ARG A 131 -8.26 10.66 4.22
C ARG A 131 -8.08 9.23 3.71
N SER A 132 -8.92 8.32 4.22
CA SER A 132 -9.10 6.99 3.64
C SER A 132 -10.12 7.01 2.51
N MET A 133 -9.82 6.32 1.41
CA MET A 133 -10.74 6.06 0.29
C MET A 133 -10.24 4.90 -0.56
N GLY A 134 -11.09 4.34 -1.43
CA GLY A 134 -10.68 3.34 -2.42
C GLY A 134 -10.07 2.09 -1.79
N PHE A 135 -10.64 1.64 -0.66
CA PHE A 135 -10.16 0.50 0.14
C PHE A 135 -8.82 0.74 0.86
N CYS A 136 -8.20 1.91 0.72
CA CYS A 136 -6.84 2.17 1.20
C CYS A 136 -6.87 2.89 2.55
N LEU A 137 -6.10 2.36 3.53
CA LEU A 137 -5.93 2.97 4.86
C LEU A 137 -4.61 3.70 5.02
N LEU A 138 -3.51 3.12 4.52
CA LEU A 138 -2.19 3.75 4.53
C LEU A 138 -1.55 3.57 3.16
N ASN A 139 -0.83 4.57 2.68
CA ASN A 139 -0.18 4.49 1.38
C ASN A 139 1.15 3.73 1.49
N ASN A 140 1.06 2.40 1.41
CA ASN A 140 2.20 1.48 1.51
C ASN A 140 3.38 1.88 0.61
N VAL A 141 3.09 2.30 -0.64
CA VAL A 141 4.11 2.62 -1.65
C VAL A 141 4.74 3.98 -1.38
N ALA A 142 3.94 5.00 -1.03
CA ALA A 142 4.47 6.31 -0.68
C ALA A 142 5.34 6.25 0.58
N ILE A 143 4.93 5.49 1.60
CA ILE A 143 5.73 5.28 2.82
C ILE A 143 7.07 4.60 2.48
N ALA A 144 7.06 3.63 1.54
CA ALA A 144 8.28 2.98 1.07
C ALA A 144 9.19 3.89 0.25
N ALA A 145 8.64 4.76 -0.58
CA ALA A 145 9.43 5.76 -1.32
C ALA A 145 10.12 6.74 -0.36
N GLU A 146 9.41 7.25 0.64
CA GLU A 146 10.02 8.09 1.69
C GLU A 146 11.08 7.35 2.51
N ARG A 147 10.88 6.05 2.80
CA ARG A 147 11.91 5.22 3.45
C ARG A 147 13.21 5.18 2.64
N LEU A 148 13.12 4.97 1.33
CA LEU A 148 14.27 4.94 0.42
C LEU A 148 15.02 6.28 0.40
N ILE A 149 14.28 7.39 0.32
CA ILE A 149 14.88 8.73 0.28
C ILE A 149 15.51 9.09 1.62
N GLN A 150 14.74 8.99 2.71
CA GLN A 150 15.12 9.55 4.01
C GLN A 150 16.14 8.69 4.77
N GLN A 151 16.12 7.37 4.58
CA GLN A 151 16.97 6.46 5.36
C GLN A 151 18.08 5.83 4.54
N HIS A 152 17.82 5.54 3.27
CA HIS A 152 18.84 4.96 2.38
C HIS A 152 19.53 6.01 1.49
N GLY A 153 19.10 7.27 1.55
CA GLY A 153 19.71 8.36 0.77
C GLY A 153 19.53 8.19 -0.74
N VAL A 154 18.49 7.47 -1.17
CA VAL A 154 18.18 7.30 -2.59
C VAL A 154 17.73 8.64 -3.15
N GLU A 155 18.48 9.20 -4.10
CA GLU A 155 18.22 10.54 -4.65
C GLU A 155 16.99 10.61 -5.56
N LYS A 156 16.63 9.48 -6.20
CA LYS A 156 15.52 9.41 -7.16
C LYS A 156 14.80 8.08 -7.06
N VAL A 157 13.49 8.14 -6.88
CA VAL A 157 12.59 6.98 -6.86
C VAL A 157 11.61 7.08 -8.03
N MET A 158 11.35 5.97 -8.71
CA MET A 158 10.27 5.88 -9.70
C MET A 158 9.19 4.95 -9.18
N ILE A 159 7.95 5.42 -9.20
CA ILE A 159 6.76 4.64 -8.89
C ILE A 159 5.97 4.47 -10.19
N LEU A 160 5.87 3.23 -10.67
CA LEU A 160 4.99 2.86 -11.77
C LEU A 160 3.74 2.19 -11.21
N ASP A 161 2.60 2.85 -11.35
CA ASP A 161 1.30 2.36 -10.93
C ASP A 161 0.49 1.93 -12.15
N TRP A 162 0.23 0.63 -12.26
CA TRP A 162 -0.57 0.05 -13.34
C TRP A 162 -1.96 -0.40 -12.88
N ASP A 163 -2.37 -0.05 -11.66
CA ASP A 163 -3.74 -0.31 -11.25
C ASP A 163 -4.71 0.38 -12.22
N VAL A 164 -5.88 -0.25 -12.44
CA VAL A 164 -6.87 0.28 -13.37
C VAL A 164 -7.45 1.62 -12.89
N HIS A 165 -7.36 1.90 -11.59
CA HIS A 165 -7.74 3.18 -11.00
C HIS A 165 -6.51 4.07 -10.80
N HIS A 166 -6.69 5.38 -10.96
CA HIS A 166 -5.64 6.34 -10.68
C HIS A 166 -5.25 6.31 -9.19
N GLY A 167 -3.95 6.15 -8.89
CA GLY A 167 -3.42 6.22 -7.53
C GLY A 167 -3.29 7.64 -7.00
N ASN A 168 -4.42 8.34 -6.85
CA ASN A 168 -4.50 9.74 -6.43
C ASN A 168 -3.72 10.05 -5.15
N GLY A 169 -3.78 9.17 -4.13
CA GLY A 169 -3.04 9.36 -2.89
C GLY A 169 -1.53 9.34 -3.10
N THR A 170 -1.04 8.51 -4.03
CA THR A 170 0.39 8.49 -4.41
C THR A 170 0.77 9.74 -5.20
N GLN A 171 -0.04 10.15 -6.17
CA GLN A 171 0.20 11.39 -6.93
C GLN A 171 0.31 12.57 -5.97
N HIS A 172 -0.72 12.80 -5.14
CA HIS A 172 -0.75 13.94 -4.23
C HIS A 172 0.34 13.91 -3.15
N SER A 173 0.85 12.73 -2.75
CA SER A 173 1.98 12.63 -1.82
C SER A 173 3.26 13.25 -2.39
N PHE A 174 3.41 13.27 -3.72
CA PHE A 174 4.64 13.66 -4.42
C PHE A 174 4.42 14.70 -5.53
N GLU A 175 3.24 15.32 -5.60
CA GLU A 175 2.86 16.27 -6.66
C GLU A 175 3.91 17.38 -6.84
N ASP A 176 4.46 17.89 -5.73
CA ASP A 176 5.44 18.98 -5.70
C ASP A 176 6.88 18.48 -5.47
N ARG A 177 7.18 17.21 -5.78
CA ARG A 177 8.44 16.53 -5.44
C ARG A 177 9.18 16.00 -6.67
N ALA A 178 10.29 16.65 -7.03
CA ALA A 178 11.12 16.26 -8.18
C ALA A 178 12.02 15.02 -7.97
N ASP A 179 12.15 14.54 -6.73
CA ASP A 179 12.90 13.33 -6.36
C ASP A 179 12.08 12.04 -6.49
N VAL A 180 10.77 12.14 -6.75
CA VAL A 180 9.89 11.00 -7.03
C VAL A 180 9.20 11.17 -8.39
N LEU A 181 9.47 10.27 -9.32
CA LEU A 181 8.72 10.18 -10.58
C LEU A 181 7.55 9.23 -10.40
N TYR A 182 6.32 9.76 -10.38
CA TYR A 182 5.10 8.97 -10.40
C TYR A 182 4.57 8.83 -11.85
N ILE A 183 4.30 7.60 -12.27
CA ILE A 183 3.67 7.28 -13.55
C ILE A 183 2.48 6.39 -13.27
N SER A 184 1.29 6.79 -13.72
CA SER A 184 0.06 6.00 -13.58
C SER A 184 -0.52 5.62 -14.94
N LEU A 185 -0.94 4.37 -15.09
CA LEU A 185 -1.66 3.85 -16.26
C LEU A 185 -3.05 3.37 -15.82
N HIS A 186 -4.07 4.22 -15.97
CA HIS A 186 -5.40 3.96 -15.44
C HIS A 186 -6.51 4.25 -16.46
N GLY A 187 -7.73 3.80 -16.15
CA GLY A 187 -8.91 4.11 -16.94
C GLY A 187 -9.28 5.59 -16.83
N HIS A 188 -9.75 6.18 -17.92
CA HIS A 188 -9.94 7.63 -18.02
C HIS A 188 -10.82 8.21 -16.88
N PRO A 189 -10.45 9.34 -16.24
CA PRO A 189 -11.11 9.87 -15.04
C PRO A 189 -12.62 10.14 -15.19
N ASN A 190 -13.07 10.54 -16.38
CA ASN A 190 -14.50 10.73 -16.68
C ASN A 190 -15.39 9.46 -16.50
N CYS A 191 -14.80 8.27 -16.56
CA CYS A 191 -15.56 7.01 -16.59
C CYS A 191 -15.15 6.02 -15.50
N VAL A 192 -14.01 6.23 -14.84
CA VAL A 192 -13.44 5.30 -13.87
C VAL A 192 -13.09 6.07 -12.60
N TYR A 193 -13.44 5.50 -11.45
CA TYR A 193 -13.01 5.99 -10.14
C TYR A 193 -11.47 6.17 -10.12
N PRO A 194 -10.91 7.20 -9.45
CA PRO A 194 -11.52 8.14 -8.51
C PRO A 194 -11.99 9.47 -9.13
N GLY A 195 -11.88 9.63 -10.46
CA GLY A 195 -12.21 10.90 -11.12
C GLY A 195 -11.09 11.95 -11.08
N THR A 196 -9.84 11.52 -10.88
CA THR A 196 -8.62 12.35 -10.95
C THR A 196 -7.56 11.65 -11.81
N GLY A 197 -6.42 12.31 -12.07
CA GLY A 197 -5.34 11.76 -12.89
C GLY A 197 -5.47 12.12 -14.37
N TYR A 198 -6.04 13.30 -14.67
CA TYR A 198 -6.11 13.79 -16.04
C TYR A 198 -4.70 14.03 -16.60
N GLU A 199 -4.54 13.94 -17.92
CA GLU A 199 -3.25 14.07 -18.61
C GLU A 199 -2.55 15.43 -18.42
N ASN A 200 -3.29 16.44 -17.94
CA ASN A 200 -2.78 17.77 -17.64
C ASN A 200 -2.37 17.95 -16.16
N GLU A 201 -2.62 16.98 -15.30
CA GLU A 201 -2.08 16.91 -13.94
C GLU A 201 -0.65 16.38 -14.03
N THR A 202 0.35 17.26 -13.92
CA THR A 202 1.76 16.93 -14.23
C THR A 202 2.76 17.30 -13.13
N GLY A 203 2.27 17.56 -11.90
CA GLY A 203 3.11 18.05 -10.82
C GLY A 203 3.55 19.51 -10.97
N SER A 204 4.32 20.01 -10.00
CA SER A 204 4.93 21.35 -10.00
C SER A 204 6.46 21.36 -9.93
#